data_AF-A0A4V0I881-F1
#
_entry.id   AF-A0A4V0I881-F1
#
_cell.length_a   1.000
_cell.length_b   1.000
_cell.length_c   1.000
_cell.angle_alpha   90.00
_cell.angle_beta   90.00
_cell.angle_gamma   90.00
#
_symmetry.space_group_name_H-M   'P 1'
#
loop_
_entity.id
_entity.type
_entity.pdbx_description
1 polymer ?
#
loop_
_entity_poly.entity_id
_entity_poly.type
_entity_poly.pdbx_seq_one_letter_code
_entity_poly.pdbx_strand_id
1 'polypeptide(L)'
;MTITLPDEMREQLERDAKAGGFASVDEYVAGVLRADGFEDDSDANGAPIPHELRVTSRADLEAKIFEGLNSGPPVEATPELWESLRQRARAPKT
;
A
#
# COMPACT_ATOMS: atom_id res chain seq x y z
N MET A 1 8.44 -3.89 13.56
CA MET A 1 9.82 -3.68 13.06
C MET A 1 10.56 -2.90 14.13
N THR A 2 11.71 -3.38 14.61
CA THR A 2 12.43 -2.71 15.71
C THR A 2 13.46 -1.76 15.09
N ILE A 3 13.15 -0.47 15.05
CA ILE A 3 14.11 0.54 14.62
C ILE A 3 14.91 0.93 15.86
N THR A 4 16.19 0.56 15.93
CA THR A 4 17.09 0.96 17.02
C THR A 4 17.52 2.41 16.81
N LEU A 5 16.75 3.33 17.41
CA LEU A 5 17.10 4.74 17.48
C LEU A 5 18.04 5.00 18.68
N PRO A 6 19.14 5.76 18.49
CA PRO A 6 19.93 6.34 19.58
C PRO A 6 19.07 7.14 20.55
N ASP A 7 19.43 7.10 21.84
CA ASP A 7 18.61 7.66 22.92
C ASP A 7 18.34 9.15 22.76
N GLU A 8 19.33 9.92 22.27
CA GLU A 8 19.18 11.35 21.98
C GLU A 8 18.11 11.63 20.91
N MET A 9 18.01 10.77 19.89
CA MET A 9 16.97 10.90 18.87
C MET A 9 15.60 10.50 19.42
N ARG A 10 15.53 9.50 20.31
CA ARG A 10 14.26 9.12 20.96
C ARG A 10 13.69 10.26 21.79
N GLU A 11 14.51 10.90 22.62
CA GLU A 11 14.08 12.04 23.43
C GLU A 11 13.61 13.24 22.57
N GLN A 12 14.25 13.45 21.42
CA GLN A 12 13.81 14.46 20.46
C GLN A 12 12.45 14.10 19.86
N LEU A 13 12.29 12.86 19.40
CA LEU A 13 11.03 12.38 18.83
C LEU A 13 9.89 12.36 19.85
N GLU A 14 10.15 12.10 21.13
CA GLU A 14 9.13 12.17 22.19
C GLU A 14 8.62 13.60 22.39
N ARG A 15 9.52 14.59 22.32
CA ARG A 15 9.16 16.01 22.37
C ARG A 15 8.32 16.39 21.15
N ASP A 16 8.73 15.95 19.96
CA ASP A 16 8.03 16.26 18.71
C ASP A 16 6.65 15.56 18.64
N ALA A 17 6.57 14.30 19.08
CA ALA A 17 5.31 13.55 19.19
C ALA A 17 4.32 14.25 20.13
N LYS A 18 4.78 14.68 21.31
CA LYS A 18 3.95 15.39 22.29
C LYS A 18 3.52 16.77 21.79
N ALA A 19 4.38 17.48 21.07
CA ALA A 19 4.05 18.76 20.44
C ALA A 19 3.04 18.60 19.29
N GLY A 20 3.13 17.49 18.55
CA GLY A 20 2.19 17.11 17.48
C GLY A 20 0.87 16.49 17.96
N GLY A 21 0.71 16.24 19.26
CA GLY A 21 -0.51 15.65 19.84
C GLY A 21 -0.62 14.14 19.68
N PHE A 22 0.47 13.45 19.35
CA PHE A 22 0.52 11.99 19.23
C PHE A 22 0.73 11.34 20.61
N ALA A 23 0.14 10.16 20.83
CA ALA A 23 0.20 9.46 22.12
C ALA A 23 1.54 8.72 22.33
N SER A 24 2.33 8.52 21.27
CA SER A 24 3.63 7.87 21.34
C SER A 24 4.55 8.25 20.16
N VAL A 25 5.84 7.94 20.31
CA VAL A 25 6.84 8.08 19.23
C VAL A 25 6.50 7.20 18.05
N ASP A 26 6.06 5.96 18.27
CA ASP A 26 5.66 5.05 17.19
C ASP A 26 4.48 5.63 16.38
N GLU A 27 3.51 6.25 17.05
CA GLU A 27 2.39 6.90 16.38
C GLU A 27 2.82 8.16 15.61
N TYR A 28 3.74 8.93 16.16
CA TYR A 28 4.34 10.07 15.46
C TYR A 28 5.12 9.62 14.22
N VAL A 29 5.97 8.59 14.32
CA VAL A 29 6.72 8.04 13.19
C VAL A 29 5.77 7.48 12.13
N ALA A 30 4.75 6.73 12.52
CA ALA A 30 3.73 6.24 11.59
C ALA A 30 2.95 7.37 10.92
N GLY A 31 2.66 8.45 11.66
CA GLY A 31 2.03 9.66 11.14
C GLY A 31 2.91 10.40 10.13
N VAL A 32 4.20 10.55 10.44
CA VAL A 32 5.19 11.15 9.54
C VAL A 32 5.36 10.32 8.27
N LEU A 33 5.48 8.99 8.39
CA LEU A 33 5.56 8.09 7.23
C LEU A 33 4.31 8.24 6.35
N ARG A 34 3.11 8.29 6.95
CA ARG A 34 1.86 8.51 6.22
C ARG A 34 1.81 9.90 5.54
N ALA A 35 2.32 10.93 6.19
CA ALA A 35 2.37 12.30 5.66
C ALA A 35 3.39 12.45 4.52
N ASP A 36 4.49 11.72 4.59
CA ASP A 36 5.57 11.70 3.60
C ASP A 36 5.27 10.74 2.42
N GLY A 37 4.06 10.16 2.39
CA GLY A 37 3.62 9.28 1.30
C GLY A 37 4.26 7.90 1.32
N PHE A 38 4.78 7.43 2.46
CA PHE A 38 4.99 6.01 2.68
C PHE A 38 3.61 5.37 2.86
N GLU A 39 2.95 5.13 1.73
CA GLU A 39 1.72 4.36 1.68
C GLU A 39 2.02 2.96 2.24
N ASP A 40 1.17 2.49 3.15
CA ASP A 40 1.11 1.07 3.47
C ASP A 40 0.59 0.38 2.21
N ASP A 41 1.52 0.04 1.30
CA ASP A 41 1.27 -0.63 0.02
C ASP A 41 0.90 -2.10 0.24
N SER A 42 0.11 -2.38 1.26
CA SER A 42 -0.34 -3.69 1.66
C SER A 42 -1.82 -3.82 1.32
N ASP A 43 -2.24 -4.96 0.77
CA ASP A 43 -3.65 -5.25 0.60
C ASP A 43 -4.33 -5.46 1.97
N ALA A 44 -5.66 -5.70 1.97
CA ALA A 44 -6.42 -5.94 3.19
C ALA A 44 -5.92 -7.15 4.03
N ASN A 45 -5.03 -7.98 3.47
CA ASN A 45 -4.43 -9.14 4.11
C ASN A 45 -2.95 -8.93 4.46
N GLY A 46 -2.40 -7.72 4.28
CA GLY A 46 -1.00 -7.41 4.57
C GLY A 46 -0.03 -7.86 3.46
N ALA A 47 -0.51 -8.24 2.28
CA ALA A 47 0.34 -8.63 1.17
C ALA A 47 0.78 -7.40 0.37
N PRO A 48 2.06 -7.28 -0.02
CA PRO A 48 2.53 -6.16 -0.80
C PRO A 48 1.79 -6.08 -2.14
N ILE A 49 1.17 -4.92 -2.40
CA ILE A 49 0.53 -4.57 -3.66
C ILE A 49 1.63 -4.41 -4.72
N PRO A 50 1.57 -5.17 -5.82
CA PRO A 50 2.52 -5.05 -6.93
C PRO A 50 2.59 -3.60 -7.43
N HIS A 51 3.79 -3.14 -7.77
CA HIS A 51 4.02 -1.74 -8.17
C HIS A 51 3.13 -1.30 -9.34
N GLU A 52 2.80 -2.20 -10.26
CA GLU A 52 1.89 -1.95 -11.39
C GLU A 52 0.43 -1.64 -10.98
N LEU A 53 0.02 -2.05 -9.78
CA LEU A 53 -1.34 -1.86 -9.26
C LEU A 53 -1.44 -0.67 -8.29
N ARG A 54 -0.32 -0.05 -7.93
CA ARG A 54 -0.32 1.14 -7.06
C ARG A 54 -0.93 2.32 -7.80
N VAL A 55 -1.70 3.12 -7.06
CA VAL A 55 -2.34 4.34 -7.55
C VAL A 55 -1.76 5.50 -6.77
N THR A 56 -0.86 6.25 -7.38
CA THR A 56 -0.07 7.28 -6.67
C THR A 56 -0.64 8.68 -6.82
N SER A 57 -1.63 8.87 -7.70
CA SER A 57 -2.29 10.15 -7.93
C SER A 57 -3.67 9.99 -8.54
N ARG A 58 -4.44 11.08 -8.54
CA ARG A 58 -5.74 11.14 -9.23
C ARG A 58 -5.62 10.90 -10.74
N ALA A 59 -4.57 11.44 -11.36
CA ALA A 59 -4.33 11.27 -12.79
C ALA A 59 -3.97 9.82 -13.14
N ASP A 60 -3.18 9.17 -12.28
CA ASP A 60 -2.83 7.74 -12.42
C ASP A 60 -4.08 6.85 -12.27
N LEU A 61 -4.95 7.16 -11.31
CA LEU A 61 -6.25 6.49 -11.17
C LEU A 61 -7.11 6.61 -12.43
N GLU A 62 -7.24 7.83 -12.97
CA GLU A 62 -8.03 8.10 -14.16
C GLU A 62 -7.47 7.37 -15.40
N ALA A 63 -6.14 7.29 -15.53
CA ALA A 63 -5.48 6.54 -16.59
C ALA A 63 -5.80 5.03 -16.52
N LYS A 64 -5.68 4.42 -15.33
CA LYS A 64 -5.99 2.99 -15.14
C LYS A 64 -7.47 2.67 -15.37
N ILE A 65 -8.38 3.55 -14.95
CA ILE A 65 -9.81 3.39 -15.24
C ILE A 65 -10.06 3.45 -16.74
N PHE A 66 -9.43 4.40 -17.45
CA PHE A 66 -9.57 4.50 -18.89
C PHE A 66 -9.01 3.27 -19.61
N GLU A 67 -7.88 2.72 -19.17
CA GLU A 67 -7.33 1.46 -19.67
C GLU A 67 -8.34 0.31 -19.50
N GLY A 68 -8.90 0.15 -18.29
CA GLY A 68 -9.90 -0.88 -18.00
C GLY A 68 -11.20 -0.71 -18.80
N LEU A 69 -11.64 0.51 -19.06
CA LEU A 69 -12.81 0.77 -19.91
C LEU A 69 -12.56 0.42 -21.39
N ASN A 70 -11.30 0.48 -21.84
CA ASN A 70 -10.90 0.14 -23.21
C ASN A 70 -10.33 -1.28 -23.33
N SER A 71 -10.36 -2.10 -22.27
CA SER A 71 -9.79 -3.45 -22.28
C SER A 71 -10.65 -4.49 -23.00
N GLY A 72 -11.78 -4.07 -23.59
CA GLY A 72 -12.71 -4.93 -24.32
C GLY A 72 -14.05 -5.09 -23.60
N PRO A 73 -14.91 -6.02 -24.06
CA PRO A 73 -16.22 -6.22 -23.46
C PRO A 73 -16.10 -6.77 -22.03
N PRO A 74 -16.95 -6.31 -21.09
CA PRO A 74 -16.97 -6.83 -19.74
C PRO A 74 -17.31 -8.34 -19.74
N VAL A 75 -16.63 -9.09 -18.88
CA VAL A 75 -16.84 -10.52 -18.69
C VAL A 75 -17.39 -10.75 -17.29
N GLU A 76 -18.33 -11.69 -17.15
CA GLU A 76 -18.88 -12.06 -15.85
C GLU A 76 -17.81 -12.74 -14.98
N ALA A 77 -17.66 -12.26 -13.74
CA ALA A 77 -16.68 -12.75 -12.78
C ALA A 77 -17.18 -14.01 -12.05
N THR A 78 -17.38 -15.12 -12.78
CA THR A 78 -17.89 -16.38 -12.20
C THR A 78 -16.82 -17.09 -11.34
N PRO A 79 -17.22 -17.96 -10.40
CA PRO A 79 -16.26 -18.75 -9.60
C PRO A 79 -15.28 -19.58 -10.43
N GLU A 80 -15.74 -20.15 -11.55
CA GLU A 80 -14.93 -20.98 -12.45
C GLU A 80 -13.87 -20.14 -13.17
N LEU A 81 -14.20 -18.90 -13.52
CA LEU A 81 -13.25 -17.95 -14.09
C LEU A 81 -12.13 -17.65 -13.09
N TRP A 82 -12.48 -17.39 -11.82
CA TRP A 82 -11.51 -17.15 -10.75
C TRP A 82 -10.61 -18.35 -10.49
N GLU A 83 -11.19 -19.56 -10.45
CA GLU A 83 -10.44 -20.82 -10.34
C GLU A 83 -9.38 -20.93 -11.43
N SER A 84 -9.79 -20.70 -12.68
CA SER A 84 -8.92 -20.76 -13.86
C SER A 84 -7.80 -19.72 -13.83
N LEU A 85 -8.09 -18.48 -13.40
CA LEU A 85 -7.08 -17.42 -13.25
C LEU A 85 -6.04 -17.77 -12.19
N ARG A 86 -6.46 -18.31 -11.04
CA ARG A 86 -5.55 -18.76 -9.97
C ARG A 86 -4.65 -19.89 -10.43
N GLN A 87 -5.18 -20.87 -11.18
CA GLN A 87 -4.38 -21.96 -11.74
C GLN A 87 -3.31 -21.44 -12.70
N ARG A 88 -3.68 -20.50 -13.59
CA ARG A 88 -2.72 -19.83 -14.50
C ARG A 88 -1.64 -19.06 -13.75
N ALA A 89 -1.98 -18.35 -12.69
CA ALA A 89 -1.02 -17.58 -11.89
C ALA A 89 -0.01 -18.47 -11.14
N ARG A 90 -0.39 -19.71 -10.79
CA ARG A 90 0.48 -20.70 -10.13
C ARG A 90 1.38 -21.46 -11.09
N ALA A 91 1.05 -21.50 -12.39
CA ALA A 91 1.85 -22.21 -13.38
C ALA A 91 3.19 -21.47 -13.60
N PRO A 92 4.33 -22.18 -13.67
CA PRO A 92 5.62 -21.55 -13.95
C PRO A 92 5.58 -20.89 -15.33
N LYS A 93 5.94 -19.60 -15.39
CA LYS A 93 6.18 -18.92 -16.67
C LYS A 93 7.39 -19.60 -17.32
N THR A 94 7.17 -20.21 -18.48
CA THR A 94 8.20 -20.93 -19.26
C THR A 94 9.02 -19.97 -20.10
#